data_AF-A0A345YMA4-F1
#
_entry.id   AF-A0A345YMA4-F1
#
_cell.length_a   1.000
_cell.length_b   1.000
_cell.length_c   1.000
_cell.angle_alpha   90.00
_cell.angle_beta   90.00
_cell.angle_gamma   90.00
#
_symmetry.space_group_name_H-M   'P 1'
#
loop_
_entity.id
_entity.type
_entity.pdbx_description
1 polymer ?
#
loop_
_entity_poly.entity_id
_entity_poly.type
_entity_poly.pdbx_seq_one_letter_code
_entity_poly.pdbx_strand_id
1 'polypeptide(L)'
;MITTLTDTTASAIDKQMITMRETFGENTIGRVLTLIIVATGEIEEPLEAAVAASHEHPARVIVVDADPEAETSGLDAEIRVGRHAGAGEIVILHARGDVLWSLDTLVMALLLPDAPIVTWWPEHAPSSPVHDVLGSMSQRRITDSAACADPLGTLKRLRRGYASGDSDFAWARLTRWRGLVASAYEVPPISTPTEVQVSGSEGNPSVALMAGWLEHALGVPASVLPPADSDIDFRGVHSVRLVREDGTIELTRVDDDSIVMKLPGDDTGQHVTMPRRTLSELITEELRRLDPDEVYGEVLASTYSSIGDASTFASGKPEPRDVVLADAEAVAAAAAAAAAQQLAEALEERPLAHLVLTGGTVGTLTAAALPEALRAAGVDAARLHLWWGDERFVEPDSADRNEVAVRESLLVPLQRDAGLPARNIHVMPSPADGMSLDDAAAWYGQQLDQMGGDEPFRTRGQAFFDVLMLGMGPDGHIASLFPQHPGQRRVSASATGVTDSPKPPSQRISLTWPVLNSARHVQLLVAGAEKAGAVADAHGRIDPWGVPASAVRGLASTTWYLDEASARTEG
;
A
#
# COMPACT_ATOMS: atom_id res chain seq x y z
N MET A 1 -35.66 -3.66 -18.46
CA MET A 1 -35.91 -2.38 -19.15
C MET A 1 -34.66 -1.55 -19.01
N ILE A 2 -34.35 -0.76 -20.03
CA ILE A 2 -33.20 0.13 -20.05
C ILE A 2 -33.74 1.55 -20.28
N THR A 3 -33.30 2.51 -19.46
CA THR A 3 -33.59 3.94 -19.62
C THR A 3 -32.29 4.70 -19.65
N THR A 4 -32.08 5.52 -20.67
CA THR A 4 -30.89 6.37 -20.80
C THR A 4 -31.24 7.83 -20.47
N LEU A 5 -30.37 8.50 -19.73
CA LEU A 5 -30.42 9.91 -19.38
C LEU A 5 -29.16 10.58 -19.93
N THR A 6 -29.34 11.65 -20.70
CA THR A 6 -28.23 12.44 -21.27
C THR A 6 -28.09 13.77 -20.52
N ASP A 7 -26.86 14.19 -20.27
CA ASP A 7 -26.51 15.44 -19.57
C ASP A 7 -27.33 15.63 -18.27
N THR A 8 -27.15 14.67 -17.37
CA THR A 8 -28.02 14.47 -16.21
C THR A 8 -27.34 14.79 -14.89
N THR A 9 -28.06 14.58 -13.78
CA THR A 9 -27.56 14.78 -12.41
C THR A 9 -27.91 13.57 -11.55
N ALA A 10 -27.16 13.32 -10.48
CA ALA A 10 -27.46 12.23 -9.54
C ALA A 10 -28.90 12.29 -8.99
N SER A 11 -29.43 13.50 -8.73
CA SER A 11 -30.83 13.66 -8.29
C SER A 11 -31.86 13.27 -9.36
N ALA A 12 -31.58 13.56 -10.63
CA ALA A 12 -32.45 13.14 -11.73
C ALA A 12 -32.43 11.61 -11.91
N ILE A 13 -31.26 10.99 -11.76
CA ILE A 13 -31.08 9.53 -11.79
C ILE A 13 -31.90 8.88 -10.67
N ASP A 14 -31.73 9.31 -9.41
CA ASP A 14 -32.45 8.76 -8.26
C ASP A 14 -33.98 8.89 -8.43
N LYS A 15 -34.46 10.05 -8.86
CA LYS A 15 -35.90 10.26 -9.15
C LYS A 15 -36.43 9.30 -10.21
N GLN A 16 -35.64 9.04 -11.26
CA GLN A 16 -36.01 8.11 -12.30
C GLN A 16 -36.03 6.67 -11.78
N MET A 17 -35.08 6.29 -10.92
CA MET A 17 -35.06 4.96 -10.27
C MET A 17 -36.31 4.75 -9.40
N ILE A 18 -36.71 5.74 -8.60
CA ILE A 18 -37.95 5.68 -7.79
C ILE A 18 -39.16 5.44 -8.68
N THR A 19 -39.27 6.21 -9.77
CA THR A 19 -40.38 6.09 -10.73
C THR A 19 -40.44 4.71 -11.37
N MET A 20 -39.28 4.15 -11.73
CA MET A 20 -39.19 2.80 -12.29
C MET A 20 -39.61 1.73 -11.28
N ARG A 21 -39.24 1.83 -10.00
CA ARG A 21 -39.71 0.89 -8.96
C ARG A 21 -41.24 0.90 -8.83
N GLU A 22 -41.84 2.08 -8.73
CA GLU A 22 -43.28 2.24 -8.58
C GLU A 22 -44.05 1.68 -9.78
N THR A 23 -43.52 1.89 -10.99
CA THR A 23 -44.18 1.45 -12.24
C THR A 23 -44.15 -0.07 -12.42
N PHE A 24 -43.06 -0.73 -12.00
CA PHE A 24 -42.85 -2.15 -12.28
C PHE A 24 -43.17 -3.08 -11.11
N GLY A 25 -43.59 -2.54 -9.96
CA GLY A 25 -44.05 -3.35 -8.84
C GLY A 25 -42.99 -4.31 -8.32
N GLU A 26 -41.71 -3.93 -8.45
CA GLU A 26 -40.62 -4.65 -7.80
C GLU A 26 -40.77 -4.42 -6.29
N ASN A 27 -41.50 -5.34 -5.63
CA ASN A 27 -41.43 -5.51 -4.20
C ASN A 27 -39.95 -5.58 -3.82
N THR A 28 -39.54 -4.76 -2.85
CA THR A 28 -38.22 -4.76 -2.21
C THR A 28 -37.78 -6.20 -1.92
N ILE A 29 -37.09 -6.83 -2.86
CA ILE A 29 -36.17 -7.92 -2.56
C ILE A 29 -35.16 -7.27 -1.64
N GLY A 30 -35.01 -7.81 -0.42
CA GLY A 30 -34.12 -7.27 0.58
C GLY A 30 -32.71 -7.19 0.01
N ARG A 31 -32.33 -6.01 -0.48
CA ARG A 31 -31.00 -5.75 -1.02
C ARG A 31 -30.06 -5.77 0.15
N VAL A 32 -28.96 -6.48 -0.03
CA VAL A 32 -28.02 -6.73 1.05
C VAL A 32 -26.72 -5.94 0.88
N LEU A 33 -26.48 -5.33 -0.29
CA LEU A 33 -25.31 -4.49 -0.55
C LEU A 33 -25.46 -3.56 -1.76
N THR A 34 -24.56 -2.58 -1.86
CA THR A 34 -24.25 -1.81 -3.08
C THR A 34 -22.90 -2.26 -3.63
N LEU A 35 -22.84 -2.65 -4.90
CA LEU A 35 -21.61 -3.01 -5.62
C LEU A 35 -21.26 -1.89 -6.60
N ILE A 36 -20.16 -1.20 -6.36
CA ILE A 36 -19.59 -0.19 -7.24
C ILE A 36 -18.52 -0.86 -8.11
N ILE A 37 -18.60 -0.70 -9.42
CA ILE A 37 -17.61 -1.16 -10.39
C ILE A 37 -16.98 0.07 -11.02
N VAL A 38 -15.67 0.22 -10.89
CA VAL A 38 -14.91 1.33 -11.48
C VAL A 38 -14.12 0.78 -12.66
N ALA A 39 -14.50 1.17 -13.87
CA ALA A 39 -13.92 0.66 -15.11
C ALA A 39 -13.59 1.82 -16.07
N THR A 40 -12.65 1.55 -16.97
CA THR A 40 -12.18 2.51 -17.97
C THR A 40 -12.36 1.92 -19.36
N GLY A 41 -13.53 2.14 -19.97
CA GLY A 41 -13.84 1.63 -21.31
C GLY A 41 -14.63 0.32 -21.33
N GLU A 42 -13.97 -0.83 -21.19
CA GLU A 42 -14.61 -2.15 -21.36
C GLU A 42 -15.41 -2.57 -20.11
N ILE A 43 -16.71 -2.25 -20.09
CA ILE A 43 -17.59 -2.53 -18.94
C ILE A 43 -18.42 -3.81 -19.05
N GLU A 44 -18.48 -4.46 -20.22
CA GLU A 44 -19.44 -5.54 -20.47
C GLU A 44 -19.14 -6.80 -19.64
N GLU A 45 -17.91 -7.31 -19.64
CA GLU A 45 -17.54 -8.51 -18.88
C GLU A 45 -17.70 -8.31 -17.36
N PRO A 46 -17.22 -7.20 -16.75
CA PRO A 46 -17.47 -6.92 -15.33
C PRO A 46 -18.96 -6.81 -15.00
N LEU A 47 -19.75 -6.21 -15.90
CA LEU A 47 -21.18 -6.05 -15.72
C LEU A 47 -21.91 -7.39 -15.78
N GLU A 48 -21.60 -8.25 -16.75
CA GLU A 48 -22.14 -9.61 -16.83
C GLU A 48 -21.80 -10.43 -15.58
N ALA A 49 -20.57 -10.30 -15.07
CA ALA A 49 -20.15 -10.94 -13.83
C ALA A 49 -20.95 -10.47 -12.62
N ALA A 50 -21.17 -9.16 -12.49
CA ALA A 50 -21.97 -8.58 -11.42
C ALA A 50 -23.46 -8.95 -11.51
N VAL A 51 -24.03 -9.01 -12.73
CA VAL A 51 -25.40 -9.49 -12.96
C VAL A 51 -25.54 -10.94 -12.50
N ALA A 52 -24.59 -11.81 -12.87
CA ALA A 52 -24.59 -13.21 -12.44
C ALA A 52 -24.51 -13.32 -10.91
N ALA A 53 -23.62 -12.56 -10.27
CA ALA A 53 -23.47 -12.56 -8.82
C ALA A 53 -24.70 -12.02 -8.07
N SER A 54 -25.45 -11.10 -8.68
CA SER A 54 -26.66 -10.51 -8.08
C SER A 54 -27.75 -11.55 -7.78
N HIS A 55 -27.75 -12.69 -8.48
CA HIS A 55 -28.69 -13.79 -8.23
C HIS A 55 -28.45 -14.48 -6.87
N GLU A 56 -27.20 -14.57 -6.41
CA GLU A 56 -26.85 -15.09 -5.08
C GLU A 56 -26.81 -13.97 -4.03
N HIS A 57 -26.40 -12.76 -4.45
CA HIS A 57 -26.20 -11.60 -3.59
C HIS A 57 -26.99 -10.39 -4.12
N PRO A 58 -28.30 -10.26 -3.82
CA PRO A 58 -29.12 -9.17 -4.32
C PRO A 58 -28.53 -7.80 -3.98
N ALA A 59 -28.07 -7.09 -5.01
CA ALA A 59 -27.29 -5.87 -4.89
C ALA A 59 -27.85 -4.75 -5.77
N ARG A 60 -27.58 -3.50 -5.40
CA ARG A 60 -27.57 -2.40 -6.38
C ARG A 60 -26.18 -2.33 -7.00
N VAL A 61 -26.11 -2.45 -8.32
CA VAL A 61 -24.85 -2.30 -9.06
C VAL A 61 -24.75 -0.87 -9.59
N ILE A 62 -23.65 -0.19 -9.30
CA ILE A 62 -23.32 1.11 -9.85
C ILE A 62 -22.02 0.93 -10.64
N VAL A 63 -22.07 1.16 -11.95
CA VAL A 63 -20.88 1.13 -12.80
C VAL A 63 -20.46 2.57 -13.06
N VAL A 64 -19.21 2.91 -12.78
CA VAL A 64 -18.60 4.18 -13.13
C VAL A 64 -17.67 3.92 -14.30
N ASP A 65 -18.12 4.34 -15.48
CA ASP A 65 -17.34 4.37 -16.72
C ASP A 65 -16.73 5.77 -16.85
N ALA A 66 -15.42 5.87 -16.59
CA ALA A 66 -14.71 7.13 -16.50
C ALA A 66 -13.90 7.43 -17.77
N ASP A 67 -14.14 8.59 -18.36
CA ASP A 67 -13.35 9.13 -19.47
C ASP A 67 -12.72 10.49 -19.08
N PRO A 68 -11.51 10.47 -18.49
CA PRO A 68 -10.83 11.69 -18.05
C PRO A 68 -10.31 12.54 -19.20
N GLU A 69 -10.12 11.96 -20.39
CA GLU A 69 -9.55 12.62 -21.57
C GLU A 69 -10.63 13.22 -22.48
N ALA A 70 -11.90 13.14 -22.09
CA ALA A 70 -13.02 13.67 -22.85
C ALA A 70 -12.91 15.20 -23.05
N GLU A 71 -13.18 15.68 -24.27
CA GLU A 71 -13.16 17.11 -24.61
C GLU A 71 -14.23 17.93 -23.86
N THR A 72 -15.28 17.28 -23.35
CA THR A 72 -16.40 17.93 -22.67
C THR A 72 -16.70 17.27 -21.33
N SER A 73 -16.93 18.10 -20.31
CA SER A 73 -17.38 17.66 -18.99
C SER A 73 -18.88 17.37 -19.00
N GLY A 74 -19.30 16.25 -18.43
CA GLY A 74 -20.72 15.89 -18.35
C GLY A 74 -20.98 14.51 -17.75
N LEU A 75 -22.25 14.23 -17.46
CA LEU A 75 -22.70 12.96 -16.91
C LEU A 75 -23.86 12.43 -17.75
N ASP A 76 -23.68 11.25 -18.35
CA ASP A 76 -24.79 10.45 -18.87
C ASP A 76 -25.02 9.25 -17.95
N ALA A 77 -26.24 8.70 -17.97
CA ALA A 77 -26.54 7.53 -17.17
C ALA A 77 -27.47 6.54 -17.87
N GLU A 78 -27.29 5.26 -17.59
CA GLU A 78 -28.17 4.19 -18.01
C GLU A 78 -28.70 3.43 -16.79
N ILE A 79 -30.03 3.31 -16.69
CA ILE A 79 -30.70 2.59 -15.60
C ILE A 79 -31.28 1.29 -16.17
N ARG A 80 -30.85 0.14 -15.65
CA ARG A 80 -31.39 -1.18 -15.98
C ARG A 80 -32.18 -1.74 -14.79
N VAL A 81 -33.38 -2.27 -15.08
CA VAL A 81 -34.25 -2.96 -14.10
C VAL A 81 -34.84 -4.25 -14.69
N GLY A 82 -35.31 -5.15 -13.83
CA GLY A 82 -35.85 -6.46 -14.20
C GLY A 82 -34.81 -7.36 -14.88
N ARG A 83 -35.21 -8.07 -15.95
CA ARG A 83 -34.35 -9.06 -16.64
C ARG A 83 -32.97 -8.58 -17.11
N HIS A 84 -32.77 -7.27 -17.24
CA HIS A 84 -31.49 -6.69 -17.68
C HIS A 84 -30.59 -6.27 -16.50
N ALA A 85 -31.02 -6.53 -15.26
CA ALA A 85 -30.35 -6.14 -14.03
C ALA A 85 -30.17 -7.31 -13.05
N GLY A 86 -30.42 -8.55 -13.50
CA GLY A 86 -30.41 -9.73 -12.64
C GLY A 86 -31.52 -9.66 -11.58
N ALA A 87 -31.14 -9.88 -10.32
CA ALA A 87 -32.05 -9.74 -9.17
C ALA A 87 -31.99 -8.33 -8.51
N GLY A 88 -31.37 -7.36 -9.18
CA GLY A 88 -31.08 -6.03 -8.63
C GLY A 88 -31.44 -4.86 -9.54
N GLU A 89 -30.85 -3.70 -9.25
CA GLU A 89 -30.86 -2.50 -10.09
C GLU A 89 -29.45 -2.20 -10.56
N ILE A 90 -29.30 -1.79 -11.81
CA ILE A 90 -28.01 -1.38 -12.34
C ILE A 90 -28.11 0.07 -12.79
N VAL A 91 -27.15 0.88 -12.35
CA VAL A 91 -26.94 2.24 -12.81
C VAL A 91 -25.56 2.32 -13.41
N ILE A 92 -25.46 2.64 -14.69
CA ILE A 92 -24.20 2.90 -15.37
C ILE A 92 -24.07 4.41 -15.47
N LEU A 93 -22.96 4.97 -14.98
CA LEU A 93 -22.62 6.38 -15.00
C LEU A 93 -21.48 6.56 -15.99
N HIS A 94 -21.72 7.29 -17.07
CA HIS A 94 -20.68 7.69 -18.01
C HIS A 94 -20.22 9.09 -17.63
N ALA A 95 -19.15 9.16 -16.83
CA ALA A 95 -18.62 10.40 -16.28
C ALA A 95 -17.46 10.90 -17.14
N ARG A 96 -17.58 12.14 -17.64
CA ARG A 96 -16.61 12.77 -18.54
C ARG A 96 -16.04 14.06 -17.95
N GLY A 97 -14.74 14.29 -18.15
CA GLY A 97 -14.06 15.53 -17.78
C GLY A 97 -14.14 15.86 -16.29
N ASP A 98 -14.45 17.11 -15.96
CA ASP A 98 -14.39 17.64 -14.58
C ASP A 98 -15.36 16.96 -13.59
N VAL A 99 -16.37 16.24 -14.10
CA VAL A 99 -17.33 15.50 -13.28
C VAL A 99 -16.63 14.41 -12.45
N LEU A 100 -15.47 13.93 -12.90
CA LEU A 100 -14.68 12.92 -12.19
C LEU A 100 -14.16 13.40 -10.83
N TRP A 101 -14.01 14.72 -10.64
CA TRP A 101 -13.58 15.31 -9.36
C TRP A 101 -14.68 15.28 -8.28
N SER A 102 -15.90 14.88 -8.62
CA SER A 102 -17.06 14.83 -7.70
C SER A 102 -17.77 13.48 -7.71
N LEU A 103 -17.06 12.40 -8.07
CA LEU A 103 -17.60 11.04 -8.12
C LEU A 103 -18.16 10.56 -6.78
N ASP A 104 -17.55 10.94 -5.66
CA ASP A 104 -18.06 10.65 -4.33
C ASP A 104 -19.48 11.16 -4.13
N THR A 105 -19.71 12.42 -4.47
CA THR A 105 -21.00 13.10 -4.31
C THR A 105 -22.06 12.48 -5.21
N LEU A 106 -21.68 12.10 -6.43
CA LEU A 106 -22.58 11.43 -7.38
C LEU A 106 -22.99 10.04 -6.90
N VAL A 107 -22.02 9.24 -6.47
CA VAL A 107 -22.25 7.86 -6.04
C VAL A 107 -22.98 7.83 -4.70
N MET A 108 -22.64 8.71 -3.75
CA MET A 108 -23.30 8.82 -2.44
C MET A 108 -24.82 8.99 -2.55
N ALA A 109 -25.28 9.79 -3.50
CA ALA A 109 -26.71 10.01 -3.74
C ALA A 109 -27.45 8.76 -4.24
N LEU A 110 -26.72 7.76 -4.75
CA LEU A 110 -27.25 6.53 -5.34
C LEU A 110 -27.04 5.29 -4.45
N LEU A 111 -26.45 5.45 -3.26
CA LEU A 111 -26.22 4.34 -2.33
C LEU A 111 -27.53 3.82 -1.73
N LEU A 112 -27.50 2.56 -1.28
CA LEU A 112 -28.55 2.02 -0.42
C LEU A 112 -28.28 2.44 1.03
N PRO A 113 -29.26 3.01 1.76
CA PRO A 113 -29.11 3.32 3.17
C PRO A 113 -28.79 2.07 3.98
N ASP A 114 -27.82 2.18 4.90
CA ASP A 114 -27.42 1.14 5.87
C ASP A 114 -26.99 -0.21 5.25
N ALA A 115 -26.72 -0.25 3.94
CA ALA A 115 -26.23 -1.44 3.25
C ALA A 115 -24.70 -1.38 3.10
N PRO A 116 -23.99 -2.51 3.25
CA PRO A 116 -22.60 -2.62 2.86
C PRO A 116 -22.35 -2.15 1.43
N ILE A 117 -21.21 -1.51 1.23
CA ILE A 117 -20.71 -0.98 -0.02
C ILE A 117 -19.44 -1.75 -0.36
N VAL A 118 -19.40 -2.28 -1.56
CA VAL A 118 -18.27 -3.01 -2.13
C VAL A 118 -17.80 -2.23 -3.35
N THR A 119 -16.52 -1.85 -3.40
CA THR A 119 -15.94 -1.26 -4.62
C THR A 119 -15.02 -2.28 -5.28
N TRP A 120 -15.15 -2.41 -6.59
CA TRP A 120 -14.37 -3.32 -7.40
C TRP A 120 -13.74 -2.58 -8.59
N TRP A 121 -12.42 -2.72 -8.74
CA TRP A 121 -11.65 -2.30 -9.91
C TRP A 121 -11.28 -3.55 -10.73
N PRO A 122 -11.97 -3.83 -11.86
CA PRO A 122 -11.67 -4.97 -12.73
C PRO A 122 -10.29 -4.87 -13.38
N GLU A 123 -9.81 -3.65 -13.57
CA GLU A 123 -8.51 -3.28 -14.10
C GLU A 123 -8.08 -1.94 -13.48
N HIS A 124 -6.87 -1.49 -13.77
CA HIS A 124 -6.35 -0.19 -13.30
C HIS A 124 -6.52 0.07 -11.80
N ALA A 125 -6.27 -0.96 -10.98
CA ALA A 125 -6.42 -0.87 -9.53
C ALA A 125 -5.64 0.33 -8.95
N PRO A 126 -6.27 1.14 -8.07
CA PRO A 126 -5.61 2.29 -7.45
C PRO A 126 -4.43 1.81 -6.59
N SER A 127 -3.47 2.71 -6.39
CA SER A 127 -2.28 2.41 -5.58
C SER A 127 -2.60 2.05 -4.13
N SER A 128 -3.72 2.56 -3.60
CA SER A 128 -4.31 2.15 -2.33
C SER A 128 -5.84 2.21 -2.43
N PRO A 129 -6.51 1.04 -2.49
CA PRO A 129 -7.96 0.98 -2.61
C PRO A 129 -8.70 1.73 -1.50
N VAL A 130 -8.20 1.70 -0.26
CA VAL A 130 -8.87 2.38 0.87
C VAL A 130 -8.84 3.93 0.78
N HIS A 131 -7.99 4.53 -0.06
CA HIS A 131 -7.95 5.99 -0.27
C HIS A 131 -8.41 6.44 -1.65
N ASP A 132 -8.79 5.50 -2.49
CA ASP A 132 -9.57 5.87 -3.64
C ASP A 132 -10.89 6.53 -3.18
N VAL A 133 -11.35 7.53 -3.94
CA VAL A 133 -12.56 8.30 -3.66
C VAL A 133 -13.77 7.40 -3.41
N LEU A 134 -13.92 6.34 -4.22
CA LEU A 134 -14.99 5.36 -4.11
C LEU A 134 -14.63 4.18 -3.21
N GLY A 135 -13.34 3.96 -2.99
CA GLY A 135 -12.88 2.94 -2.06
C GLY A 135 -13.02 3.32 -0.59
N SER A 136 -12.80 4.58 -0.22
CA SER A 136 -12.85 5.05 1.16
C SER A 136 -14.23 4.94 1.81
N MET A 137 -15.30 4.85 1.00
CA MET A 137 -16.67 4.63 1.48
C MET A 137 -17.04 3.13 1.60
N SER A 138 -16.18 2.23 1.11
CA SER A 138 -16.50 0.81 0.96
C SER A 138 -15.90 -0.07 2.04
N GLN A 139 -16.68 -1.04 2.54
CA GLN A 139 -16.21 -2.03 3.51
C GLN A 139 -15.33 -3.09 2.85
N ARG A 140 -15.68 -3.51 1.63
CA ARG A 140 -14.91 -4.45 0.82
C ARG A 140 -14.37 -3.75 -0.42
N ARG A 141 -13.09 -3.95 -0.71
CA ARG A 141 -12.38 -3.32 -1.83
C ARG A 141 -11.66 -4.40 -2.62
N ILE A 142 -12.17 -4.68 -3.82
CA ILE A 142 -11.76 -5.81 -4.63
C ILE A 142 -10.93 -5.30 -5.81
N THR A 143 -9.76 -5.88 -6.02
CA THR A 143 -8.86 -5.56 -7.13
C THR A 143 -8.62 -6.79 -7.99
N ASP A 144 -8.18 -6.62 -9.24
CA ASP A 144 -7.64 -7.72 -10.04
C ASP A 144 -6.23 -7.35 -10.54
N SER A 145 -5.23 -7.63 -9.71
CA SER A 145 -3.83 -7.42 -10.07
C SER A 145 -3.43 -8.16 -11.34
N ALA A 146 -4.02 -9.32 -11.64
CA ALA A 146 -3.70 -10.10 -12.83
C ALA A 146 -4.19 -9.46 -14.14
N ALA A 147 -5.20 -8.58 -14.08
CA ALA A 147 -5.73 -7.84 -15.21
C ALA A 147 -5.06 -6.48 -15.44
N CYS A 148 -4.16 -6.06 -14.54
CA CYS A 148 -3.45 -4.79 -14.68
C CYS A 148 -2.25 -4.89 -15.64
N ALA A 149 -1.84 -3.76 -16.23
CA ALA A 149 -0.71 -3.71 -17.19
C ALA A 149 0.63 -4.22 -16.64
N ASP A 150 0.89 -4.03 -15.33
CA ASP A 150 2.04 -4.60 -14.61
C ASP A 150 1.52 -5.41 -13.40
N PRO A 151 1.22 -6.70 -13.56
CA PRO A 151 0.55 -7.48 -12.52
C PRO A 151 1.35 -7.60 -11.21
N LEU A 152 2.64 -7.94 -11.29
CA LEU A 152 3.47 -8.06 -10.10
C LEU A 152 3.77 -6.70 -9.48
N GLY A 153 3.96 -5.65 -10.27
CA GLY A 153 4.10 -4.30 -9.75
C GLY A 153 2.83 -3.83 -9.04
N THR A 154 1.65 -4.13 -9.59
CA THR A 154 0.35 -3.85 -8.94
C THR A 154 0.26 -4.56 -7.60
N LEU A 155 0.51 -5.87 -7.54
CA LEU A 155 0.42 -6.61 -6.28
C LEU A 155 1.42 -6.09 -5.22
N LYS A 156 2.63 -5.71 -5.64
CA LYS A 156 3.64 -5.04 -4.78
C LYS A 156 3.18 -3.67 -4.29
N ARG A 157 2.46 -2.88 -5.10
CA ARG A 157 1.89 -1.59 -4.70
C ARG A 157 0.74 -1.80 -3.70
N LEU A 158 -0.20 -2.69 -4.00
CA LEU A 158 -1.35 -3.03 -3.14
C LEU A 158 -0.91 -3.46 -1.74
N ARG A 159 0.18 -4.23 -1.63
CA ARG A 159 0.76 -4.59 -0.33
C ARG A 159 1.08 -3.37 0.55
N ARG A 160 1.58 -2.28 -0.03
CA ARG A 160 1.97 -1.07 0.74
C ARG A 160 0.77 -0.30 1.26
N GLY A 161 -0.29 -0.29 0.46
CA GLY A 161 -1.53 0.39 0.77
C GLY A 161 -2.60 -0.52 1.36
N TYR A 162 -2.25 -1.74 1.78
CA TYR A 162 -3.20 -2.74 2.26
C TYR A 162 -3.91 -2.25 3.52
N ALA A 163 -5.23 -2.30 3.49
CA ALA A 163 -6.10 -2.13 4.62
C ALA A 163 -7.02 -3.35 4.79
N SER A 164 -7.50 -3.53 6.01
CA SER A 164 -8.49 -4.56 6.32
C SER A 164 -9.74 -4.37 5.46
N GLY A 165 -10.18 -5.41 4.75
CA GLY A 165 -11.26 -5.34 3.75
C GLY A 165 -10.77 -5.21 2.29
N ASP A 166 -9.47 -5.07 2.06
CA ASP A 166 -8.87 -5.22 0.72
C ASP A 166 -8.79 -6.70 0.34
N SER A 167 -9.11 -7.01 -0.92
CA SER A 167 -8.95 -8.34 -1.53
C SER A 167 -8.49 -8.21 -2.98
N ASP A 168 -8.02 -9.32 -3.55
CA ASP A 168 -7.56 -9.39 -4.93
C ASP A 168 -8.02 -10.70 -5.59
N PHE A 169 -8.53 -10.63 -6.82
CA PHE A 169 -8.99 -11.81 -7.54
C PHE A 169 -7.87 -12.81 -7.87
N ALA A 170 -6.61 -12.38 -7.96
CA ALA A 170 -5.49 -13.31 -8.06
C ALA A 170 -5.39 -14.23 -6.83
N TRP A 171 -5.83 -13.77 -5.65
CA TRP A 171 -5.95 -14.59 -4.44
C TRP A 171 -7.18 -15.51 -4.49
N ALA A 172 -8.33 -14.98 -4.89
CA ALA A 172 -9.57 -15.76 -5.03
C ALA A 172 -9.45 -16.90 -6.06
N ARG A 173 -8.63 -16.71 -7.12
CA ARG A 173 -8.28 -17.77 -8.08
C ARG A 173 -7.59 -18.98 -7.45
N LEU A 174 -6.94 -18.78 -6.29
CA LEU A 174 -6.23 -19.84 -5.58
C LEU A 174 -7.11 -20.65 -4.63
N THR A 175 -8.36 -20.26 -4.37
CA THR A 175 -9.20 -20.94 -3.35
C THR A 175 -9.31 -22.46 -3.56
N ARG A 176 -9.54 -22.91 -4.80
CA ARG A 176 -9.59 -24.36 -5.13
C ARG A 176 -8.21 -25.04 -4.99
N TRP A 177 -7.14 -24.37 -5.43
CA TRP A 177 -5.76 -24.85 -5.27
C TRP A 177 -5.39 -25.02 -3.79
N ARG A 178 -5.61 -23.98 -2.97
CA ARG A 178 -5.33 -23.99 -1.53
C ARG A 178 -6.07 -25.14 -0.82
N GLY A 179 -7.36 -25.32 -1.14
CA GLY A 179 -8.16 -26.40 -0.56
C GLY A 179 -7.64 -27.80 -0.90
N LEU A 180 -7.25 -28.04 -2.16
CA LEU A 180 -6.72 -29.34 -2.60
C LEU A 180 -5.32 -29.62 -2.03
N VAL A 181 -4.43 -28.61 -2.02
CA VAL A 181 -3.10 -28.76 -1.42
C VAL A 181 -3.19 -29.04 0.07
N ALA A 182 -4.06 -28.32 0.80
CA ALA A 182 -4.30 -28.57 2.22
C ALA A 182 -4.84 -30.00 2.46
N SER A 183 -5.82 -30.42 1.66
CA SER A 183 -6.40 -31.77 1.77
C SER A 183 -5.38 -32.87 1.48
N ALA A 184 -4.52 -32.69 0.46
CA ALA A 184 -3.46 -33.63 0.13
C ALA A 184 -2.37 -33.65 1.21
N TYR A 185 -2.07 -32.51 1.81
CA TYR A 185 -1.08 -32.39 2.88
C TYR A 185 -1.49 -33.18 4.14
N GLU A 186 -2.79 -33.24 4.46
CA GLU A 186 -3.31 -33.95 5.63
C GLU A 186 -3.28 -35.48 5.52
N VAL A 187 -2.93 -36.04 4.36
CA VAL A 187 -2.81 -37.48 4.17
C VAL A 187 -1.60 -38.02 4.96
N PRO A 188 -1.80 -38.98 5.88
CA PRO A 188 -0.71 -39.56 6.66
C PRO A 188 0.28 -40.38 5.81
N PRO A 189 1.56 -40.42 6.20
CA PRO A 189 2.14 -39.74 7.35
C PRO A 189 2.30 -38.23 7.10
N ILE A 190 1.91 -37.42 8.09
CA ILE A 190 2.05 -35.96 7.99
C ILE A 190 3.49 -35.60 8.36
N SER A 191 4.24 -35.11 7.40
CA SER A 191 5.63 -34.66 7.56
C SER A 191 5.83 -33.30 6.90
N THR A 192 6.71 -32.48 7.49
CA THR A 192 7.06 -31.17 6.91
C THR A 192 7.86 -31.39 5.62
N PRO A 193 7.49 -30.74 4.51
CA PRO A 193 8.24 -30.85 3.26
C PRO A 193 9.66 -30.32 3.41
N THR A 194 10.62 -31.00 2.78
CA THR A 194 11.99 -30.50 2.65
C THR A 194 12.12 -29.50 1.50
N GLU A 195 11.21 -29.54 0.54
CA GLU A 195 11.18 -28.67 -0.63
C GLU A 195 9.74 -28.37 -1.04
N VAL A 196 9.48 -27.10 -1.39
CA VAL A 196 8.20 -26.61 -1.90
C VAL A 196 8.44 -25.95 -3.25
N GLN A 197 7.73 -26.41 -4.28
CA GLN A 197 7.83 -25.88 -5.63
C GLN A 197 6.44 -25.49 -6.15
N VAL A 198 6.34 -24.31 -6.74
CA VAL A 198 5.16 -23.86 -7.48
C VAL A 198 5.57 -23.57 -8.90
N SER A 199 4.91 -24.19 -9.87
CA SER A 199 5.13 -23.94 -11.29
C SER A 199 3.95 -23.18 -11.89
N GLY A 200 4.21 -22.22 -12.78
CA GLY A 200 3.17 -21.43 -13.44
C GLY A 200 3.73 -20.36 -14.35
N SER A 201 2.85 -19.54 -14.93
CA SER A 201 3.31 -18.44 -15.81
C SER A 201 4.17 -17.45 -15.04
N GLU A 202 5.33 -17.10 -15.60
CA GLU A 202 6.19 -16.05 -15.07
C GLU A 202 5.42 -14.71 -15.03
N GLY A 203 5.63 -13.92 -13.97
CA GLY A 203 4.95 -12.63 -13.82
C GLY A 203 3.49 -12.71 -13.35
N ASN A 204 2.93 -13.90 -13.11
CA ASN A 204 1.54 -14.03 -12.68
C ASN A 204 1.36 -13.84 -11.15
N PRO A 205 0.48 -12.94 -10.68
CA PRO A 205 0.27 -12.69 -9.26
C PRO A 205 -0.24 -13.91 -8.47
N SER A 206 -1.09 -14.75 -9.06
CA SER A 206 -1.59 -15.96 -8.39
C SER A 206 -0.46 -16.97 -8.12
N VAL A 207 0.53 -17.07 -9.01
CA VAL A 207 1.70 -17.94 -8.80
C VAL A 207 2.54 -17.44 -7.63
N ALA A 208 2.78 -16.13 -7.56
CA ALA A 208 3.51 -15.50 -6.46
C ALA A 208 2.77 -15.72 -5.12
N LEU A 209 1.47 -15.41 -5.06
CA LEU A 209 0.65 -15.58 -3.85
C LEU A 209 0.55 -17.04 -3.41
N MET A 210 0.53 -18.00 -4.34
CA MET A 210 0.52 -19.42 -4.00
C MET A 210 1.82 -19.85 -3.33
N ALA A 211 2.96 -19.44 -3.89
CA ALA A 211 4.27 -19.71 -3.30
C ALA A 211 4.41 -19.05 -1.92
N GLY A 212 4.02 -17.77 -1.80
CA GLY A 212 4.07 -17.05 -0.53
C GLY A 212 3.12 -17.61 0.52
N TRP A 213 1.93 -18.09 0.14
CA TRP A 213 1.03 -18.80 1.06
C TRP A 213 1.63 -20.10 1.57
N LEU A 214 2.24 -20.91 0.69
CA LEU A 214 2.86 -22.17 1.11
C LEU A 214 4.07 -21.93 2.00
N GLU A 215 4.90 -20.94 1.69
CA GLU A 215 6.03 -20.55 2.53
C GLU A 215 5.56 -20.07 3.91
N HIS A 216 4.53 -19.22 3.95
CA HIS A 216 3.92 -18.74 5.20
C HIS A 216 3.32 -19.87 6.03
N ALA A 217 2.58 -20.79 5.39
CA ALA A 217 1.88 -21.86 6.08
C ALA A 217 2.81 -22.99 6.56
N LEU A 218 3.88 -23.28 5.81
CA LEU A 218 4.77 -24.42 6.06
C LEU A 218 6.10 -24.03 6.72
N GLY A 219 6.50 -22.76 6.66
CA GLY A 219 7.79 -22.29 7.13
C GLY A 219 8.99 -22.76 6.28
N VAL A 220 8.73 -23.16 5.03
CA VAL A 220 9.74 -23.71 4.10
C VAL A 220 9.76 -22.81 2.86
N PRO A 221 10.94 -22.33 2.41
CA PRO A 221 11.04 -21.49 1.21
C PRO A 221 10.42 -22.16 -0.01
N ALA A 222 9.56 -21.42 -0.72
CA ALA A 222 8.88 -21.91 -1.92
C ALA A 222 9.58 -21.39 -3.19
N SER A 223 10.07 -22.29 -4.04
CA SER A 223 10.64 -21.91 -5.33
C SER A 223 9.57 -21.79 -6.42
N VAL A 224 9.58 -20.69 -7.17
CA VAL A 224 8.76 -20.53 -8.36
C VAL A 224 9.54 -20.98 -9.59
N LEU A 225 8.95 -21.89 -10.37
CA LEU A 225 9.57 -22.49 -11.55
C LEU A 225 8.70 -22.22 -12.80
N PRO A 226 9.29 -22.14 -14.01
CA PRO A 226 8.51 -22.16 -15.23
C PRO A 226 7.84 -23.54 -15.42
N PRO A 227 6.76 -23.65 -16.20
CA PRO A 227 6.17 -24.94 -16.56
C PRO A 227 7.16 -25.80 -17.35
N ALA A 228 7.15 -27.11 -17.11
CA ALA A 228 8.08 -28.06 -17.73
C ALA A 228 7.83 -28.23 -19.23
N ASP A 229 6.61 -27.98 -19.70
CA ASP A 229 6.20 -28.08 -21.10
C ASP A 229 5.81 -26.67 -21.59
N SER A 230 6.69 -26.03 -22.37
CA SER A 230 6.51 -24.65 -22.84
C SER A 230 5.46 -24.50 -23.96
N ASP A 231 4.94 -25.61 -24.49
CA ASP A 231 4.00 -25.64 -25.61
C ASP A 231 2.52 -25.50 -25.19
N ILE A 232 2.23 -25.42 -23.89
CA ILE A 232 0.86 -25.29 -23.37
C ILE A 232 0.70 -23.91 -22.69
N ASP A 233 -0.27 -23.12 -23.18
CA ASP A 233 -0.62 -21.79 -22.65
C ASP A 233 -1.31 -21.89 -21.27
N PHE A 234 -0.54 -22.23 -20.25
CA PHE A 234 -1.03 -22.22 -18.88
C PHE A 234 -1.02 -20.80 -18.34
N ARG A 235 -2.20 -20.17 -18.24
CA ARG A 235 -2.38 -18.91 -17.48
C ARG A 235 -2.51 -19.18 -15.97
N GLY A 236 -1.59 -18.70 -15.14
CA GLY A 236 -1.61 -18.85 -13.68
C GLY A 236 -0.83 -20.07 -13.15
N VAL A 237 -1.29 -20.64 -12.03
CA VAL A 237 -0.65 -21.82 -11.40
C VAL A 237 -0.86 -23.06 -12.27
N HIS A 238 0.25 -23.70 -12.63
CA HIS A 238 0.29 -24.95 -13.39
C HIS A 238 0.45 -26.16 -12.47
N SER A 239 1.40 -26.14 -11.53
CA SER A 239 1.59 -27.23 -10.57
C SER A 239 2.08 -26.79 -9.20
N VAL A 240 1.82 -27.63 -8.20
CA VAL A 240 2.34 -27.50 -6.84
C VAL A 240 2.94 -28.83 -6.43
N ARG A 241 4.19 -28.82 -5.97
CA ARG A 241 4.94 -30.00 -5.57
C ARG A 241 5.52 -29.81 -4.17
N LEU A 242 5.20 -30.75 -3.28
CA LEU A 242 5.71 -30.79 -1.90
C LEU A 242 6.54 -32.06 -1.75
N VAL A 243 7.85 -31.92 -1.57
CA VAL A 243 8.75 -33.06 -1.39
C VAL A 243 8.89 -33.35 0.10
N ARG A 244 8.53 -34.56 0.51
CA ARG A 244 8.66 -35.06 1.86
C ARG A 244 9.60 -36.25 1.91
N GLU A 245 9.97 -36.67 3.12
CA GLU A 245 10.78 -37.87 3.33
C GLU A 245 10.07 -39.15 2.87
N ASP A 246 8.74 -39.20 3.01
CA ASP A 246 7.90 -40.36 2.69
C ASP A 246 7.41 -40.39 1.23
N GLY A 247 7.66 -39.33 0.46
CA GLY A 247 7.32 -39.23 -0.95
C GLY A 247 6.99 -37.81 -1.37
N THR A 248 6.44 -37.66 -2.58
CA THR A 248 6.08 -36.34 -3.12
C THR A 248 4.57 -36.23 -3.27
N ILE A 249 4.02 -35.11 -2.81
CA ILE A 249 2.67 -34.68 -3.20
C ILE A 249 2.83 -33.78 -4.42
N GLU A 250 2.11 -34.08 -5.50
CA GLU A 250 2.16 -33.31 -6.73
C GLU A 250 0.74 -33.08 -7.25
N LEU A 251 0.36 -31.83 -7.46
CA LEU A 251 -0.88 -31.44 -8.12
C LEU A 251 -0.50 -30.72 -9.41
N THR A 252 -0.91 -31.27 -10.55
CA THR A 252 -0.52 -30.74 -11.87
C THR A 252 -1.73 -30.56 -12.75
N ARG A 253 -1.89 -29.35 -13.29
CA ARG A 253 -2.95 -29.05 -14.26
C ARG A 253 -2.63 -29.71 -15.60
N VAL A 254 -3.59 -30.50 -16.09
CA VAL A 254 -3.48 -31.23 -17.37
C VAL A 254 -4.33 -30.60 -18.47
N ASP A 255 -5.42 -29.93 -18.11
CA ASP A 255 -6.27 -29.15 -19.01
C ASP A 255 -7.00 -28.04 -18.24
N ASP A 256 -7.89 -27.31 -18.91
CA ASP A 256 -8.63 -26.20 -18.30
C ASP A 256 -9.66 -26.65 -17.26
N ASP A 257 -10.08 -27.90 -17.29
CA ASP A 257 -11.16 -28.46 -16.47
C ASP A 257 -10.68 -29.39 -15.35
N SER A 258 -9.41 -29.79 -15.37
CA SER A 258 -8.92 -30.83 -14.47
C SER A 258 -7.44 -30.72 -14.10
N ILE A 259 -7.12 -31.34 -12.96
CA ILE A 259 -5.76 -31.59 -12.51
C ILE A 259 -5.58 -33.07 -12.23
N VAL A 260 -4.34 -33.53 -12.25
CA VAL A 260 -3.92 -34.82 -11.71
C VAL A 260 -3.22 -34.58 -10.37
N MET A 261 -3.70 -35.26 -9.34
CA MET A 261 -3.11 -35.27 -8.00
C MET A 261 -2.39 -36.60 -7.78
N LYS A 262 -1.12 -36.56 -7.43
CA LYS A 262 -0.33 -37.72 -6.99
C LYS A 262 0.04 -37.56 -5.53
N LEU A 263 -0.18 -38.63 -4.76
CA LEU A 263 0.19 -38.72 -3.36
C LEU A 263 1.42 -39.65 -3.21
N PRO A 264 2.14 -39.59 -2.08
CA PRO A 264 3.22 -40.52 -1.79
C PRO A 264 2.82 -41.99 -1.99
N GLY A 265 3.51 -42.68 -2.91
CA GLY A 265 3.24 -44.08 -3.24
C GLY A 265 2.14 -44.33 -4.28
N ASP A 266 1.52 -43.29 -4.85
CA ASP A 266 0.60 -43.39 -5.98
C ASP A 266 1.26 -42.92 -7.29
N ASP A 267 1.62 -43.89 -8.13
CA ASP A 267 2.19 -43.64 -9.46
C ASP A 267 1.11 -43.43 -10.54
N THR A 268 -0.16 -43.70 -10.24
CA THR A 268 -1.26 -43.65 -11.20
C THR A 268 -1.87 -42.26 -11.33
N GLY A 269 -1.96 -41.53 -10.21
CA GLY A 269 -2.51 -40.19 -10.13
C GLY A 269 -4.04 -40.16 -10.20
N GLN A 270 -4.65 -39.40 -9.32
CA GLN A 270 -6.09 -39.17 -9.28
C GLN A 270 -6.48 -37.95 -10.11
N HIS A 271 -7.39 -38.13 -11.06
CA HIS A 271 -8.00 -37.01 -11.79
C HIS A 271 -9.03 -36.29 -10.89
N VAL A 272 -8.88 -34.98 -10.78
CA VAL A 272 -9.77 -34.10 -10.03
C VAL A 272 -10.29 -33.02 -10.96
N THR A 273 -11.62 -32.92 -11.06
CA THR A 273 -12.28 -31.83 -11.80
C THR A 273 -12.04 -30.51 -11.06
N MET A 274 -11.32 -29.59 -11.70
CA MET A 274 -11.00 -28.26 -11.19
C MET A 274 -10.97 -27.26 -12.35
N PRO A 275 -12.16 -26.86 -12.86
CA PRO A 275 -12.24 -25.87 -13.92
C PRO A 275 -11.66 -24.54 -13.48
N ARG A 276 -11.14 -23.80 -14.46
CA ARG A 276 -10.73 -22.41 -14.26
C ARG A 276 -11.90 -21.60 -13.74
N ARG A 277 -11.59 -20.66 -12.86
CA ARG A 277 -12.61 -19.81 -12.26
C ARG A 277 -12.97 -18.66 -13.18
N THR A 278 -14.26 -18.49 -13.44
CA THR A 278 -14.77 -17.36 -14.21
C THR A 278 -14.84 -16.10 -13.36
N LEU A 279 -14.93 -14.93 -13.98
CA LEU A 279 -15.05 -13.66 -13.25
C LEU A 279 -16.29 -13.65 -12.34
N SER A 280 -17.43 -14.16 -12.83
CA SER A 280 -18.66 -14.34 -12.04
C SER A 280 -18.44 -15.19 -10.79
N GLU A 281 -17.70 -16.30 -10.88
CA GLU A 281 -17.41 -17.15 -9.72
C GLU A 281 -16.49 -16.46 -8.70
N LEU A 282 -15.60 -15.57 -9.15
CA LEU A 282 -14.69 -14.83 -8.28
C LEU A 282 -15.44 -13.74 -7.51
N ILE A 283 -16.23 -12.92 -8.20
CA ILE A 283 -17.01 -11.86 -7.55
C ILE A 283 -18.06 -12.46 -6.60
N THR A 284 -18.75 -13.55 -6.98
CA THR A 284 -19.72 -14.21 -6.11
C THR A 284 -19.07 -14.74 -4.83
N GLU A 285 -17.83 -15.25 -4.88
CA GLU A 285 -17.11 -15.65 -3.67
C GLU A 285 -16.80 -14.46 -2.76
N GLU A 286 -16.28 -13.37 -3.33
CA GLU A 286 -15.94 -12.16 -2.57
C GLU A 286 -17.16 -11.52 -1.91
N LEU A 287 -18.33 -11.58 -2.55
CA LEU A 287 -19.58 -11.06 -1.97
C LEU A 287 -20.19 -11.96 -0.89
N ARG A 288 -19.74 -13.22 -0.76
CA ARG A 288 -20.24 -14.15 0.25
C ARG A 288 -19.74 -13.85 1.66
N ARG A 289 -18.52 -13.31 1.78
CA ARG A 289 -17.93 -12.91 3.06
C ARG A 289 -17.27 -11.55 2.92
N LEU A 290 -17.95 -10.53 3.44
CA LEU A 290 -17.46 -9.16 3.43
C LEU A 290 -16.43 -8.88 4.56
N ASP A 291 -16.34 -9.78 5.55
CA ASP A 291 -15.32 -9.69 6.59
C ASP A 291 -13.90 -9.78 5.98
N PRO A 292 -12.91 -9.12 6.61
CA PRO A 292 -11.53 -9.15 6.17
C PRO A 292 -10.99 -10.58 5.98
N ASP A 293 -10.25 -10.80 4.88
CA ASP A 293 -9.43 -12.01 4.75
C ASP A 293 -8.06 -11.75 5.37
N GLU A 294 -7.92 -12.10 6.65
CA GLU A 294 -6.66 -11.94 7.40
C GLU A 294 -5.53 -12.74 6.76
N VAL A 295 -5.82 -13.93 6.25
CA VAL A 295 -4.82 -14.80 5.60
C VAL A 295 -4.31 -14.14 4.32
N TYR A 296 -5.20 -13.52 3.53
CA TYR A 296 -4.75 -12.73 2.38
C TYR A 296 -3.81 -11.61 2.80
N GLY A 297 -4.15 -10.84 3.84
CA GLY A 297 -3.31 -9.74 4.33
C GLY A 297 -1.94 -10.21 4.81
N GLU A 298 -1.90 -11.32 5.56
CA GLU A 298 -0.66 -11.97 6.01
C GLU A 298 0.18 -12.48 4.84
N VAL A 299 -0.45 -13.19 3.91
CA VAL A 299 0.22 -13.73 2.72
C VAL A 299 0.71 -12.60 1.84
N LEU A 300 -0.07 -11.54 1.63
CA LEU A 300 0.37 -10.39 0.84
C LEU A 300 1.59 -9.72 1.49
N ALA A 301 1.58 -9.62 2.83
CA ALA A 301 2.71 -9.11 3.60
C ALA A 301 3.94 -10.04 3.53
N SER A 302 3.74 -11.37 3.54
CA SER A 302 4.81 -12.38 3.61
C SER A 302 5.35 -12.83 2.25
N THR A 303 4.49 -12.98 1.22
CA THR A 303 4.81 -13.27 -0.19
C THR A 303 5.84 -12.29 -0.74
N TYR A 304 5.79 -11.06 -0.23
CA TYR A 304 6.78 -10.05 -0.51
C TYR A 304 7.44 -9.54 0.78
N SER A 305 7.39 -10.23 1.93
CA SER A 305 8.19 -9.82 3.10
C SER A 305 9.68 -9.83 2.77
N SER A 306 10.04 -10.68 1.81
CA SER A 306 11.19 -10.57 0.93
C SER A 306 10.92 -9.61 -0.25
N ILE A 307 10.62 -8.33 0.02
CA ILE A 307 10.92 -7.31 -0.98
C ILE A 307 12.45 -7.27 -0.99
N GLY A 308 13.02 -8.08 -1.89
CA GLY A 308 14.44 -8.01 -2.24
C GLY A 308 14.79 -6.68 -2.90
N ASP A 309 13.81 -5.82 -3.17
CA ASP A 309 14.00 -4.55 -3.82
C ASP A 309 13.13 -3.41 -3.23
N ALA A 310 13.71 -2.70 -2.25
CA ALA A 310 13.08 -1.51 -1.69
C ALA A 310 12.88 -0.36 -2.72
N SER A 311 13.38 -0.48 -3.97
CA SER A 311 13.11 0.47 -5.05
C SER A 311 11.62 0.61 -5.31
N THR A 312 10.89 -0.48 -5.07
CA THR A 312 9.49 -0.56 -5.35
C THR A 312 8.76 0.56 -4.58
N PHE A 313 9.14 0.86 -3.32
CA PHE A 313 8.51 1.90 -2.49
C PHE A 313 8.61 3.32 -3.07
N ALA A 314 9.60 3.56 -3.93
CA ALA A 314 9.78 4.83 -4.65
C ALA A 314 9.05 4.85 -5.99
N SER A 315 8.77 3.70 -6.61
CA SER A 315 8.14 3.63 -7.93
C SER A 315 6.71 4.21 -7.95
N GLY A 316 6.39 4.96 -9.01
CA GLY A 316 5.05 5.54 -9.23
C GLY A 316 4.75 6.81 -8.43
N LYS A 317 5.76 7.39 -7.79
CA LYS A 317 5.66 8.65 -7.04
C LYS A 317 6.34 9.80 -7.80
N PRO A 318 6.04 11.08 -7.46
CA PRO A 318 6.65 12.23 -8.10
C PRO A 318 8.19 12.18 -8.07
N GLU A 319 8.81 12.54 -9.19
CA GLU A 319 10.27 12.63 -9.30
C GLU A 319 10.83 13.69 -8.34
N PRO A 320 12.06 13.49 -7.81
CA PRO A 320 12.67 14.47 -6.94
C PRO A 320 12.97 15.79 -7.64
N ARG A 321 12.86 16.88 -6.89
CA ARG A 321 13.25 18.22 -7.32
C ARG A 321 14.38 18.74 -6.45
N ASP A 322 15.36 19.38 -7.09
CA ASP A 322 16.48 20.01 -6.39
C ASP A 322 16.21 21.49 -6.12
N VAL A 323 16.65 21.93 -4.94
CA VAL A 323 16.74 23.32 -4.53
C VAL A 323 18.18 23.55 -4.09
N VAL A 324 18.98 24.17 -4.97
CA VAL A 324 20.40 24.46 -4.73
C VAL A 324 20.56 25.84 -4.09
N LEU A 325 21.29 25.89 -2.98
CA LEU A 325 21.44 27.05 -2.11
C LEU A 325 22.92 27.30 -1.81
N ALA A 326 23.26 28.49 -1.31
CA ALA A 326 24.65 28.92 -1.17
C ALA A 326 25.46 28.03 -0.21
N ASP A 327 24.87 27.68 0.94
CA ASP A 327 25.53 26.99 2.05
C ASP A 327 24.54 26.19 2.91
N ALA A 328 25.05 25.51 3.93
CA ALA A 328 24.27 24.67 4.84
C ALA A 328 23.22 25.46 5.64
N GLU A 329 23.52 26.71 6.01
CA GLU A 329 22.61 27.61 6.69
C GLU A 329 21.44 28.02 5.80
N ALA A 330 21.69 28.33 4.53
CA ALA A 330 20.66 28.62 3.54
C ALA A 330 19.78 27.38 3.28
N VAL A 331 20.39 26.19 3.16
CA VAL A 331 19.67 24.89 3.09
C VAL A 331 18.73 24.72 4.27
N ALA A 332 19.23 24.91 5.48
CA ALA A 332 18.47 24.76 6.71
C ALA A 332 17.28 25.74 6.78
N ALA A 333 17.52 27.02 6.48
CA ALA A 333 16.48 28.06 6.51
C ALA A 333 15.38 27.80 5.47
N ALA A 334 15.75 27.42 4.24
CA ALA A 334 14.79 27.15 3.18
C ALA A 334 13.93 25.90 3.47
N ALA A 335 14.55 24.83 3.95
CA ALA A 335 13.85 23.61 4.33
C ALA A 335 12.88 23.84 5.51
N ALA A 336 13.32 24.58 6.54
CA ALA A 336 12.47 24.92 7.69
C ALA A 336 11.26 25.77 7.26
N ALA A 337 11.45 26.77 6.40
CA ALA A 337 10.37 27.60 5.87
C ALA A 337 9.35 26.77 5.06
N ALA A 338 9.83 25.89 4.18
CA ALA A 338 8.97 25.02 3.39
C ALA A 338 8.21 24.00 4.26
N ALA A 339 8.88 23.40 5.26
CA ALA A 339 8.23 22.51 6.20
C ALA A 339 7.13 23.23 7.00
N ALA A 340 7.40 24.45 7.44
CA ALA A 340 6.40 25.25 8.16
C ALA A 340 5.16 25.55 7.31
N GLN A 341 5.34 25.88 6.02
CA GLN A 341 4.23 26.06 5.09
C GLN A 341 3.44 24.77 4.89
N GLN A 342 4.11 23.65 4.61
CA GLN A 342 3.48 22.34 4.43
C GLN A 342 2.69 21.89 5.66
N LEU A 343 3.21 22.18 6.87
CA LEU A 343 2.51 21.90 8.12
C LEU A 343 1.31 22.83 8.35
N ALA A 344 1.41 24.11 7.96
CA ALA A 344 0.29 25.05 8.04
C ALA A 344 -0.86 24.58 7.13
N GLU A 345 -0.56 24.25 5.87
CA GLU A 345 -1.51 23.70 4.91
C GLU A 345 -2.15 22.40 5.43
N ALA A 346 -1.34 21.50 6.01
CA ALA A 346 -1.85 20.28 6.62
C ALA A 346 -2.87 20.55 7.75
N LEU A 347 -2.62 21.57 8.57
CA LEU A 347 -3.49 21.95 9.69
C LEU A 347 -4.76 22.71 9.26
N GLU A 348 -4.85 23.18 8.02
CA GLU A 348 -6.10 23.69 7.44
C GLU A 348 -7.07 22.54 7.13
N GLU A 349 -6.54 21.39 6.70
CA GLU A 349 -7.33 20.23 6.29
C GLU A 349 -7.53 19.20 7.41
N ARG A 350 -6.58 19.09 8.34
CA ARG A 350 -6.52 18.01 9.34
C ARG A 350 -6.33 18.55 10.76
N PRO A 351 -6.88 17.87 11.79
CA PRO A 351 -6.78 18.33 13.17
C PRO A 351 -5.35 18.31 13.73
N LEU A 352 -4.48 17.46 13.20
CA LEU A 352 -3.10 17.28 13.64
C LEU A 352 -2.16 17.27 12.43
N ALA A 353 -0.90 17.67 12.65
CA ALA A 353 0.15 17.54 11.65
C ALA A 353 1.41 16.90 12.24
N HIS A 354 2.09 16.08 11.43
CA HIS A 354 3.15 15.20 11.86
C HIS A 354 4.47 15.53 11.13
N LEU A 355 5.50 15.86 11.91
CA LEU A 355 6.84 16.16 11.43
C LEU A 355 7.84 15.12 11.93
N VAL A 356 8.62 14.54 11.01
CA VAL A 356 9.75 13.67 11.34
C VAL A 356 11.05 14.45 11.22
N LEU A 357 11.82 14.44 12.31
CA LEU A 357 13.13 15.04 12.44
C LEU A 357 14.23 14.03 12.11
N THR A 358 15.41 14.57 11.81
CA THR A 358 16.62 13.80 11.52
C THR A 358 17.80 14.41 12.26
N GLY A 359 18.81 13.60 12.55
CA GLY A 359 20.08 14.06 13.09
C GLY A 359 21.01 14.66 12.03
N GLY A 360 22.29 14.76 12.39
CA GLY A 360 23.33 15.28 11.49
C GLY A 360 23.34 16.80 11.41
N THR A 361 24.43 17.35 10.87
CA THR A 361 24.73 18.80 10.93
C THR A 361 23.60 19.65 10.35
N VAL A 362 23.21 19.41 9.11
CA VAL A 362 22.14 20.19 8.45
C VAL A 362 20.78 19.94 9.10
N GLY A 363 20.47 18.70 9.47
CA GLY A 363 19.22 18.37 10.17
C GLY A 363 19.06 19.16 11.48
N THR A 364 20.13 19.26 12.28
CA THR A 364 20.13 20.05 13.51
C THR A 364 20.04 21.56 13.27
N LEU A 365 20.64 22.08 12.19
CA LEU A 365 20.50 23.48 11.78
C LEU A 365 19.06 23.78 11.34
N THR A 366 18.44 22.91 10.55
CA THR A 366 17.03 23.02 10.14
C THR A 366 16.11 23.01 11.36
N ALA A 367 16.36 22.08 12.29
CA ALA A 367 15.62 22.01 13.56
C ALA A 367 15.71 23.32 14.36
N ALA A 368 16.89 23.96 14.42
CA ALA A 368 17.05 25.24 15.09
C ALA A 368 16.32 26.40 14.40
N ALA A 369 16.09 26.32 13.08
CA ALA A 369 15.36 27.34 12.32
C ALA A 369 13.82 27.17 12.37
N LEU A 370 13.33 25.97 12.71
CA LEU A 370 11.90 25.66 12.72
C LEU A 370 11.04 26.54 13.65
N PRO A 371 11.42 26.86 14.90
CA PRO A 371 10.55 27.64 15.78
C PRO A 371 10.11 28.98 15.16
N GLU A 372 11.04 29.69 14.53
CA GLU A 372 10.76 30.95 13.86
C GLU A 372 9.94 30.75 12.58
N ALA A 373 10.27 29.74 11.78
CA ALA A 373 9.54 29.42 10.56
C ALA A 373 8.07 29.04 10.83
N LEU A 374 7.83 28.18 11.84
CA LEU A 374 6.50 27.76 12.27
C LEU A 374 5.66 28.96 12.75
N ARG A 375 6.28 29.84 13.55
CA ARG A 375 5.65 31.08 14.00
C ARG A 375 5.30 32.00 12.83
N ALA A 376 6.19 32.15 11.86
CA ALA A 376 5.97 32.98 10.69
C ALA A 376 4.86 32.44 9.77
N ALA A 377 4.74 31.12 9.65
CA ALA A 377 3.70 30.44 8.89
C ALA A 377 2.35 30.33 9.64
N GLY A 378 2.29 30.74 10.91
CA GLY A 378 1.06 30.67 11.72
C GLY A 378 0.69 29.26 12.16
N VAL A 379 1.65 28.34 12.23
CA VAL A 379 1.43 26.96 12.67
C VAL A 379 1.11 26.90 14.15
N ASP A 380 -0.01 26.28 14.50
CA ASP A 380 -0.37 25.99 15.89
C ASP A 380 0.45 24.79 16.40
N ALA A 381 1.53 25.07 17.13
CA ALA A 381 2.41 24.04 17.68
C ALA A 381 1.70 23.09 18.66
N ALA A 382 0.55 23.46 19.23
CA ALA A 382 -0.22 22.56 20.09
C ALA A 382 -0.82 21.36 19.34
N ARG A 383 -0.93 21.48 18.01
CA ARG A 383 -1.46 20.46 17.09
C ARG A 383 -0.37 19.71 16.31
N LEU A 384 0.90 20.00 16.59
CA LEU A 384 2.03 19.30 15.98
C LEU A 384 2.41 18.05 16.77
N HIS A 385 2.79 17.00 16.05
CA HIS A 385 3.44 15.79 16.58
C HIS A 385 4.85 15.68 16.00
N LEU A 386 5.86 15.53 16.87
CA LEU A 386 7.27 15.43 16.48
C LEU A 386 7.78 14.00 16.65
N TRP A 387 8.45 13.50 15.63
CA TRP A 387 8.99 12.14 15.55
C TRP A 387 10.44 12.16 15.10
N TRP A 388 11.15 11.04 15.21
CA TRP A 388 12.48 10.85 14.64
C TRP A 388 12.48 9.74 13.58
N GLY A 389 13.27 9.91 12.53
CA GLY A 389 13.48 8.92 11.48
C GLY A 389 14.41 7.78 11.91
N ASP A 390 15.39 8.10 12.74
CA ASP A 390 16.28 7.16 13.42
C ASP A 390 16.79 7.77 14.74
N GLU A 391 17.36 6.93 15.59
CA GLU A 391 18.00 7.33 16.83
C GLU A 391 19.12 6.36 17.23
N ARG A 392 20.13 6.89 17.92
CA ARG A 392 21.23 6.13 18.48
C ARG A 392 20.74 5.51 19.79
N PHE A 393 20.84 4.18 19.89
CA PHE A 393 20.38 3.44 21.06
C PHE A 393 21.47 3.47 22.15
N VAL A 394 21.57 4.63 22.79
CA VAL A 394 22.57 4.97 23.83
C VAL A 394 21.87 5.67 25.00
N GLU A 395 22.60 5.94 26.08
CA GLU A 395 22.07 6.62 27.28
C GLU A 395 21.32 7.93 26.94
N PRO A 396 20.23 8.28 27.67
CA PRO A 396 19.35 9.40 27.37
C PRO A 396 20.03 10.77 27.17
N ASP A 397 21.07 11.05 27.95
CA ASP A 397 21.80 12.34 27.91
C ASP A 397 23.10 12.27 27.09
N SER A 398 23.31 11.19 26.34
CA SER A 398 24.46 11.08 25.45
C SER A 398 24.41 12.16 24.36
N ALA A 399 25.56 12.78 24.09
CA ALA A 399 25.72 13.73 22.99
C ALA A 399 25.51 13.07 21.60
N ASP A 400 25.52 11.74 21.52
CA ASP A 400 25.25 10.99 20.29
C ASP A 400 23.75 10.89 19.94
N ARG A 401 22.84 11.26 20.85
CA ARG A 401 21.39 11.22 20.62
C ARG A 401 20.96 12.35 19.68
N ASN A 402 20.17 12.00 18.67
CA ASN A 402 19.54 12.94 17.76
C ASN A 402 18.58 13.88 18.52
N GLU A 403 17.83 13.37 19.50
CA GLU A 403 16.94 14.21 20.33
C GLU A 403 17.74 15.24 21.16
N VAL A 404 18.84 14.84 21.81
CA VAL A 404 19.68 15.75 22.61
C VAL A 404 20.20 16.91 21.76
N ALA A 405 20.57 16.63 20.50
CA ALA A 405 21.12 17.62 19.59
C ALA A 405 20.12 18.74 19.20
N VAL A 406 18.81 18.50 19.34
CA VAL A 406 17.75 19.47 19.00
C VAL A 406 16.98 19.97 20.23
N ARG A 407 17.24 19.43 21.42
CA ARG A 407 16.49 19.72 22.65
C ARG A 407 16.44 21.22 22.97
N GLU A 408 17.60 21.86 23.04
CA GLU A 408 17.71 23.28 23.43
C GLU A 408 17.26 24.23 22.31
N SER A 409 17.47 23.86 21.04
CA SER A 409 17.23 24.73 19.89
C SER A 409 15.81 24.61 19.31
N LEU A 410 15.13 23.48 19.51
CA LEU A 410 13.80 23.20 18.98
C LEU A 410 12.78 22.89 20.08
N LEU A 411 13.03 21.86 20.89
CA LEU A 411 12.01 21.32 21.79
C LEU A 411 11.67 22.30 22.92
N VAL A 412 12.69 22.85 23.59
CA VAL A 412 12.50 23.82 24.68
C VAL A 412 11.76 25.08 24.19
N PRO A 413 12.13 25.74 23.08
CA PRO A 413 11.36 26.86 22.52
C PRO A 413 9.92 26.50 22.18
N LEU A 414 9.67 25.37 21.51
CA LEU A 414 8.31 25.00 21.11
C LEU A 414 7.41 24.69 22.32
N GLN A 415 7.95 24.05 23.36
CA GLN A 415 7.18 23.76 24.57
C GLN A 415 6.92 25.02 25.40
N ARG A 416 7.96 25.84 25.60
CA ARG A 416 7.89 27.03 26.46
C ARG A 416 7.10 28.17 25.82
N ASP A 417 7.33 28.41 24.53
CA ASP A 417 6.90 29.64 23.85
C ASP A 417 5.73 29.40 22.88
N ALA A 418 5.60 28.19 22.33
CA ALA A 418 4.57 27.85 21.33
C ALA A 418 3.50 26.86 21.82
N GLY A 419 3.61 26.33 23.04
CA GLY A 419 2.59 25.48 23.67
C GLY A 419 2.57 24.03 23.18
N LEU A 420 3.66 23.52 22.60
CA LEU A 420 3.78 22.12 22.19
C LEU A 420 3.66 21.18 23.42
N PRO A 421 2.68 20.25 23.48
CA PRO A 421 2.55 19.32 24.57
C PRO A 421 3.66 18.27 24.58
N ALA A 422 4.19 17.91 25.75
CA ALA A 422 5.19 16.85 25.88
C ALA A 422 4.70 15.49 25.32
N ARG A 423 3.40 15.18 25.44
CA ARG A 423 2.78 13.97 24.88
C ARG A 423 2.80 13.90 23.34
N ASN A 424 3.07 15.02 22.66
CA ASN A 424 3.15 15.08 21.22
C ASN A 424 4.61 14.93 20.72
N ILE A 425 5.58 14.71 21.62
CA ILE A 425 6.99 14.50 21.29
C ILE A 425 7.29 13.01 21.45
N HIS A 426 7.50 12.32 20.33
CA HIS A 426 7.65 10.87 20.26
C HIS A 426 9.12 10.51 20.09
N VAL A 427 9.84 10.48 21.21
CA VAL A 427 11.27 10.16 21.24
C VAL A 427 11.47 8.65 21.15
N MET A 428 12.44 8.19 20.35
CA MET A 428 12.81 6.77 20.33
C MET A 428 13.45 6.35 21.68
N PRO A 429 13.15 5.14 22.20
CA PRO A 429 13.67 4.69 23.49
C PRO A 429 15.19 4.60 23.57
N SER A 430 15.67 4.46 24.80
CA SER A 430 17.07 4.30 25.19
C SER A 430 17.25 3.00 26.00
N PRO A 431 18.49 2.53 26.21
CA PRO A 431 18.75 1.39 27.10
C PRO A 431 18.25 1.63 28.55
N ALA A 432 18.20 2.89 29.00
CA ALA A 432 17.74 3.25 30.35
C ALA A 432 16.23 2.99 30.57
N ASP A 433 15.47 2.82 29.49
CA ASP A 433 14.05 2.44 29.54
C ASP A 433 13.85 0.94 29.85
N GLY A 434 14.93 0.19 30.03
CA GLY A 434 14.90 -1.23 30.39
C GLY A 434 14.48 -2.15 29.23
N MET A 435 14.51 -1.64 28.00
CA MET A 435 14.15 -2.36 26.79
C MET A 435 15.39 -2.93 26.09
N SER A 436 15.26 -4.08 25.45
CA SER A 436 16.24 -4.49 24.44
C SER A 436 16.11 -3.61 23.19
N LEU A 437 17.10 -3.64 22.29
CA LEU A 437 17.03 -2.88 21.03
C LEU A 437 15.81 -3.25 20.19
N ASP A 438 15.51 -4.55 20.09
CA ASP A 438 14.36 -5.04 19.32
C ASP A 438 13.04 -4.67 19.99
N ASP A 439 12.95 -4.75 21.33
CA ASP A 439 11.76 -4.32 22.07
C ASP A 439 11.55 -2.80 21.94
N ALA A 440 12.62 -2.00 21.98
CA ALA A 440 12.55 -0.56 21.81
C ALA A 440 12.07 -0.18 20.41
N ALA A 441 12.54 -0.88 19.37
CA ALA A 441 12.06 -0.70 18.01
C ALA A 441 10.59 -1.13 17.85
N ALA A 442 10.21 -2.27 18.42
CA ALA A 442 8.83 -2.74 18.42
C ALA A 442 7.89 -1.77 19.15
N TRP A 443 8.31 -1.26 20.31
CA TRP A 443 7.58 -0.24 21.06
C TRP A 443 7.38 1.04 20.25
N TYR A 444 8.44 1.54 19.61
CA TYR A 444 8.33 2.73 18.78
C TYR A 444 7.41 2.51 17.57
N GLY A 445 7.47 1.31 16.98
CA GLY A 445 6.49 0.87 15.98
C GLY A 445 5.06 0.91 16.53
N GLN A 446 4.82 0.36 17.71
CA GLN A 446 3.51 0.38 18.35
C GLN A 446 3.00 1.80 18.64
N GLN A 447 3.87 2.76 18.97
CA GLN A 447 3.47 4.15 19.14
C GLN A 447 2.94 4.76 17.83
N LEU A 448 3.55 4.41 16.69
CA LEU A 448 3.05 4.79 15.36
C LEU A 448 1.69 4.15 15.09
N ASP A 449 1.55 2.85 15.41
CA ASP A 449 0.31 2.10 15.31
C ASP A 449 -0.84 2.73 16.12
N GLN A 450 -0.58 3.11 17.38
CA GLN A 450 -1.57 3.73 18.26
C GLN A 450 -1.98 5.14 17.82
N MET A 451 -1.04 5.94 17.30
CA MET A 451 -1.36 7.27 16.76
C MET A 451 -2.19 7.21 15.46
N GLY A 452 -2.21 6.05 14.80
CA GLY A 452 -3.09 5.78 13.65
C GLY A 452 -4.58 5.57 13.99
N GLY A 453 -4.95 5.42 15.27
CA GLY A 453 -6.33 5.21 15.75
C GLY A 453 -6.76 3.74 15.85
N ASP A 454 -8.07 3.45 15.74
CA ASP A 454 -8.69 2.08 15.69
C ASP A 454 -8.30 1.26 14.44
N GLU A 455 -7.21 1.67 13.84
CA GLU A 455 -6.99 1.67 12.43
C GLU A 455 -5.45 1.49 12.44
N PRO A 456 -4.94 0.25 12.24
CA PRO A 456 -3.53 -0.05 12.43
C PRO A 456 -2.66 0.82 11.54
N PHE A 457 -1.43 1.13 11.99
CA PHE A 457 -0.41 1.69 11.13
C PHE A 457 -0.01 0.64 10.10
N ARG A 458 -0.79 0.67 9.03
CA ARG A 458 -0.44 0.24 7.70
C ARG A 458 -0.53 1.53 6.92
N THR A 459 0.43 1.76 6.05
CA THR A 459 0.55 2.96 5.25
C THR A 459 -0.51 3.02 4.16
N ARG A 460 -1.78 2.65 4.49
CA ARG A 460 -3.02 3.34 4.10
C ARG A 460 -2.60 4.50 3.25
N GLY A 461 -2.56 4.41 1.91
CA GLY A 461 -2.07 5.41 0.94
C GLY A 461 -2.51 6.87 1.16
N GLN A 462 -2.16 7.38 2.32
CA GLN A 462 -2.39 8.60 3.04
C GLN A 462 -1.07 8.83 3.75
N ALA A 463 -0.69 10.08 3.77
CA ALA A 463 0.53 10.44 4.41
C ALA A 463 0.40 10.30 5.93
N PHE A 464 1.18 9.41 6.56
CA PHE A 464 1.24 9.37 8.02
C PHE A 464 2.01 10.58 8.56
N PHE A 465 3.06 10.97 7.85
CA PHE A 465 3.83 12.17 8.12
C PHE A 465 3.51 13.22 7.08
N ASP A 466 3.16 14.43 7.50
CA ASP A 466 3.03 15.55 6.56
C ASP A 466 4.41 15.91 6.00
N VAL A 467 5.43 15.97 6.86
CA VAL A 467 6.81 16.27 6.46
C VAL A 467 7.77 15.26 7.08
N LEU A 468 8.59 14.62 6.23
CA LEU A 468 9.71 13.77 6.64
C LEU A 468 11.03 14.44 6.25
N MET A 469 11.84 14.81 7.23
CA MET A 469 13.21 15.28 7.00
C MET A 469 14.19 14.11 7.10
N LEU A 470 15.13 14.03 6.17
CA LEU A 470 16.21 13.05 6.16
C LEU A 470 17.54 13.72 5.83
N GLY A 471 18.57 13.47 6.63
CA GLY A 471 19.94 13.68 6.21
C GLY A 471 20.42 12.55 5.30
N MET A 472 21.49 12.80 4.54
CA MET A 472 22.17 11.78 3.74
C MET A 472 23.65 11.64 4.14
N GLY A 473 24.12 10.41 4.31
CA GLY A 473 25.54 10.11 4.47
C GLY A 473 26.36 10.30 3.17
N PRO A 474 27.70 10.43 3.26
CA PRO A 474 28.56 10.43 2.06
C PRO A 474 28.55 9.10 1.28
N ASP A 475 28.03 8.05 1.91
CA ASP A 475 27.78 6.70 1.41
C ASP A 475 26.32 6.51 0.94
N GLY A 476 25.50 7.56 0.91
CA GLY A 476 24.11 7.49 0.47
C GLY A 476 23.13 6.86 1.47
N HIS A 477 23.55 6.53 2.69
CA HIS A 477 22.61 6.08 3.73
C HIS A 477 21.65 7.20 4.14
N ILE A 478 20.44 6.82 4.51
CA ILE A 478 19.41 7.68 5.11
C ILE A 478 18.90 7.02 6.38
N ALA A 479 18.42 7.82 7.34
CA ALA A 479 18.05 7.32 8.68
C ALA A 479 19.20 6.42 9.21
N SER A 480 18.89 5.18 9.59
CA SER A 480 19.89 4.15 9.89
C SER A 480 19.86 2.97 8.92
N LEU A 481 19.46 3.22 7.66
CA LEU A 481 19.48 2.26 6.56
C LEU A 481 20.75 2.44 5.73
N PHE A 482 21.77 1.62 6.00
CA PHE A 482 23.10 1.70 5.38
C PHE A 482 23.20 0.85 4.11
N PRO A 483 24.00 1.27 3.11
CA PRO A 483 24.31 0.46 1.93
C PRO A 483 24.69 -0.96 2.30
N GLN A 484 24.11 -1.92 1.58
CA GLN A 484 24.41 -3.34 1.67
C GLN A 484 24.25 -3.94 3.08
N HIS A 485 23.46 -3.29 3.94
CA HIS A 485 23.26 -3.70 5.31
C HIS A 485 21.96 -4.53 5.47
N PRO A 486 21.97 -5.66 6.22
CA PRO A 486 20.78 -6.49 6.43
C PRO A 486 19.58 -5.75 7.03
N GLY A 487 19.82 -4.67 7.79
CA GLY A 487 18.77 -3.82 8.34
C GLY A 487 17.79 -3.26 7.29
N GLN A 488 18.24 -3.07 6.04
CA GLN A 488 17.37 -2.65 4.94
C GLN A 488 16.27 -3.67 4.60
N ARG A 489 16.47 -4.96 4.92
CA ARG A 489 15.53 -6.03 4.54
C ARG A 489 14.37 -6.18 5.51
N ARG A 490 14.42 -5.52 6.68
CA ARG A 490 13.35 -5.57 7.68
C ARG A 490 12.23 -4.60 7.29
N VAL A 491 11.28 -5.09 6.50
CA VAL A 491 10.19 -4.28 5.91
C VAL A 491 8.80 -4.58 6.46
N SER A 492 8.66 -5.57 7.33
CA SER A 492 7.37 -5.98 7.91
C SER A 492 6.99 -5.20 9.17
N ALA A 493 7.95 -4.56 9.84
CA ALA A 493 7.72 -3.75 11.03
C ALA A 493 7.84 -2.26 10.71
N SER A 494 7.15 -1.41 11.48
CA SER A 494 7.17 0.06 11.34
C SER A 494 8.55 0.66 11.68
N ALA A 495 9.22 0.09 12.67
CA ALA A 495 10.57 0.44 13.07
C ALA A 495 11.40 -0.83 13.31
N THR A 496 12.72 -0.70 13.26
CA THR A 496 13.63 -1.82 13.39
C THR A 496 14.90 -1.48 14.16
N GLY A 497 15.38 -2.46 14.94
CA GLY A 497 16.69 -2.44 15.54
C GLY A 497 17.76 -2.69 14.48
N VAL A 498 18.74 -1.79 14.41
CA VAL A 498 19.92 -1.90 13.56
C VAL A 498 21.11 -2.18 14.46
N THR A 499 21.64 -3.40 14.39
CA THR A 499 22.93 -3.77 14.97
C THR A 499 24.04 -3.59 13.94
N ASP A 500 25.29 -3.51 14.40
CA ASP A 500 26.49 -3.48 13.54
C ASP A 500 26.49 -2.34 12.50
N SER A 501 25.93 -1.18 12.85
CA SER A 501 26.04 0.00 12.00
C SER A 501 27.53 0.26 11.67
N PRO A 502 27.88 0.50 10.39
CA PRO A 502 29.24 0.77 9.97
C PRO A 502 29.76 2.12 10.50
N LYS A 503 28.91 2.91 11.16
CA LYS A 503 29.25 4.19 11.78
C LYS A 503 28.92 4.16 13.26
N PRO A 504 29.84 4.58 14.16
CA PRO A 504 29.55 4.61 15.58
C PRO A 504 28.41 5.60 15.90
N PRO A 505 27.63 5.36 16.97
CA PRO A 505 27.51 4.09 17.70
C PRO A 505 26.80 3.01 16.86
N SER A 506 27.15 1.74 17.14
CA SER A 506 26.77 0.59 16.29
C SER A 506 25.30 0.17 16.41
N GLN A 507 24.64 0.49 17.53
CA GLN A 507 23.24 0.15 17.79
C GLN A 507 22.32 1.35 17.59
N ARG A 508 21.29 1.19 16.75
CA ARG A 508 20.37 2.26 16.36
C ARG A 508 18.96 1.72 16.18
N ILE A 509 17.98 2.59 16.37
CA ILE A 509 16.59 2.33 15.99
C ILE A 509 16.32 3.12 14.71
N SER A 510 15.67 2.52 13.71
CA SER A 510 15.35 3.16 12.43
C SER A 510 13.90 2.92 12.06
N LEU A 511 13.27 3.91 11.45
CA LEU A 511 12.08 3.66 10.63
C LEU A 511 12.45 2.80 9.42
N THR A 512 11.50 2.00 8.96
CA THR A 512 11.68 1.07 7.83
C THR A 512 11.15 1.66 6.52
N TRP A 513 11.42 0.98 5.40
CA TRP A 513 11.06 1.48 4.07
C TRP A 513 9.58 1.85 3.88
N PRO A 514 8.58 1.05 4.30
CA PRO A 514 7.17 1.44 4.19
C PRO A 514 6.89 2.78 4.86
N VAL A 515 7.45 2.99 6.05
CA VAL A 515 7.22 4.17 6.88
C VAL A 515 7.87 5.42 6.31
N LEU A 516 9.13 5.31 5.90
CA LEU A 516 9.82 6.44 5.28
C LEU A 516 9.13 6.86 3.96
N ASN A 517 8.55 5.90 3.25
CA ASN A 517 7.84 6.12 2.01
C ASN A 517 6.34 6.43 2.21
N SER A 518 5.87 6.64 3.43
CA SER A 518 4.49 7.08 3.71
C SER A 518 4.38 8.58 4.02
N ALA A 519 5.46 9.36 3.91
CA ALA A 519 5.38 10.79 4.10
C ALA A 519 4.75 11.51 2.89
N ARG A 520 3.99 12.59 3.12
CA ARG A 520 3.44 13.44 2.05
C ARG A 520 4.57 14.16 1.33
N HIS A 521 5.38 14.85 2.12
CA HIS A 521 6.53 15.61 1.66
C HIS A 521 7.81 15.03 2.26
N VAL A 522 8.75 14.64 1.42
CA VAL A 522 10.08 14.21 1.83
C VAL A 522 11.07 15.33 1.53
N GLN A 523 11.83 15.74 2.54
CA GLN A 523 12.90 16.73 2.44
C GLN A 523 14.24 16.06 2.71
N LEU A 524 15.09 15.94 1.70
CA LEU A 524 16.48 15.51 1.85
C LEU A 524 17.36 16.72 2.08
N LEU A 525 18.05 16.75 3.21
CA LEU A 525 18.87 17.86 3.68
C LEU A 525 20.35 17.51 3.51
N VAL A 526 20.98 18.05 2.48
CA VAL A 526 22.33 17.65 2.08
C VAL A 526 23.21 18.89 1.88
N ALA A 527 24.32 18.95 2.59
CA ALA A 527 25.34 19.97 2.40
C ALA A 527 26.73 19.35 2.55
N GLY A 528 27.72 19.95 1.88
CA GLY A 528 29.11 19.51 1.89
C GLY A 528 29.53 18.76 0.62
N ALA A 529 30.74 19.07 0.16
CA ALA A 529 31.31 18.48 -1.07
C ALA A 529 31.47 16.95 -0.97
N GLU A 530 31.66 16.40 0.22
CA GLU A 530 31.79 14.96 0.44
C GLU A 530 30.50 14.18 0.14
N LYS A 531 29.37 14.87 -0.06
CA LYS A 531 28.07 14.27 -0.40
C LYS A 531 27.82 14.22 -1.89
N ALA A 532 28.56 14.98 -2.69
CA ALA A 532 28.27 15.20 -4.11
C ALA A 532 28.20 13.89 -4.92
N GLY A 533 29.13 12.96 -4.67
CA GLY A 533 29.10 11.64 -5.31
C GLY A 533 27.83 10.85 -4.98
N ALA A 534 27.46 10.78 -3.69
CA ALA A 534 26.24 10.09 -3.27
C ALA A 534 24.96 10.76 -3.77
N VAL A 535 24.95 12.09 -3.93
CA VAL A 535 23.84 12.83 -4.56
C VAL A 535 23.70 12.38 -6.02
N ALA A 536 24.79 12.41 -6.79
CA ALA A 536 24.79 11.97 -8.17
C ALA A 536 24.34 10.51 -8.33
N ASP A 537 24.83 9.61 -7.48
CA ASP A 537 24.43 8.21 -7.47
C ASP A 537 22.93 8.04 -7.17
N ALA A 538 22.40 8.81 -6.20
CA ALA A 538 21.00 8.75 -5.80
C ALA A 538 20.03 9.30 -6.86
N HIS A 539 20.45 10.28 -7.66
CA HIS A 539 19.70 10.79 -8.81
C HIS A 539 19.77 9.88 -10.05
N GLY A 540 20.72 8.94 -10.09
CA GLY A 540 20.88 8.01 -11.21
C GLY A 540 19.76 6.96 -11.29
N ARG A 541 19.95 5.81 -10.64
CA ARG A 541 18.96 4.73 -10.59
C ARG A 541 18.45 4.58 -9.17
N ILE A 542 17.16 4.29 -9.02
CA ILE A 542 16.62 3.81 -7.76
C ILE A 542 17.28 2.46 -7.42
N ASP A 543 18.19 2.49 -6.44
CA ASP A 543 18.98 1.37 -5.95
C ASP A 543 19.08 1.46 -4.42
N PRO A 544 18.07 1.00 -3.67
CA PRO A 544 18.09 1.07 -2.20
C PRO A 544 19.28 0.31 -1.58
N TRP A 545 19.68 -0.81 -2.19
CA TRP A 545 20.70 -1.69 -1.65
C TRP A 545 22.07 -1.03 -1.71
N GLY A 546 22.40 -0.41 -2.84
CA GLY A 546 23.63 0.34 -3.02
C GLY A 546 23.57 1.76 -2.46
N VAL A 547 22.46 2.46 -2.67
CA VAL A 547 22.29 3.90 -2.40
C VAL A 547 20.91 4.16 -1.77
N PRO A 548 20.76 3.94 -0.45
CA PRO A 548 19.47 4.06 0.26
C PRO A 548 18.68 5.35 -0.03
N ALA A 549 19.36 6.50 -0.16
CA ALA A 549 18.74 7.79 -0.48
C ALA A 549 17.98 7.82 -1.81
N SER A 550 18.35 6.96 -2.77
CA SER A 550 17.69 6.85 -4.06
C SER A 550 16.23 6.34 -3.96
N ALA A 551 15.86 5.70 -2.84
CA ALA A 551 14.63 4.90 -2.71
C ALA A 551 13.58 5.46 -1.74
N VAL A 552 13.78 6.67 -1.20
CA VAL A 552 12.73 7.36 -0.43
C VAL A 552 12.07 8.40 -1.32
N ARG A 553 10.74 8.32 -1.43
CA ARG A 553 9.91 9.28 -2.17
C ARG A 553 8.66 9.63 -1.36
N GLY A 554 8.32 10.92 -1.33
CA GLY A 554 7.05 11.39 -0.77
C GLY A 554 5.88 11.11 -1.69
N LEU A 555 4.67 11.05 -1.12
CA LEU A 555 3.44 10.85 -1.88
C LEU A 555 3.09 12.06 -2.76
N ALA A 556 3.40 13.28 -2.30
CA ALA A 556 3.13 14.53 -3.02
C ALA A 556 4.41 15.18 -3.53
N SER A 557 5.50 15.19 -2.75
CA SER A 557 6.77 15.72 -3.23
C SER A 557 7.99 15.08 -2.56
N THR A 558 9.09 15.07 -3.30
CA THR A 558 10.43 14.78 -2.79
C THR A 558 11.33 15.95 -3.17
N THR A 559 11.89 16.66 -2.20
CA THR A 559 12.72 17.83 -2.43
C THR A 559 14.10 17.64 -1.82
N TRP A 560 15.14 17.76 -2.65
CA TRP A 560 16.53 17.77 -2.22
C TRP A 560 16.96 19.21 -2.02
N TYR A 561 17.18 19.60 -0.77
CA TYR A 561 17.80 20.87 -0.43
C TYR A 561 19.31 20.65 -0.37
N LEU A 562 19.99 21.17 -1.38
CA LEU A 562 21.41 20.99 -1.62
C LEU A 562 22.14 22.32 -1.43
N ASP A 563 23.35 22.29 -0.87
CA ASP A 563 24.26 23.43 -1.02
C ASP A 563 25.00 23.37 -2.37
N GLU A 564 25.62 24.46 -2.80
CA GLU A 564 26.41 24.53 -4.03
C GLU A 564 27.56 23.52 -4.06
N ALA A 565 28.03 23.01 -2.92
CA ALA A 565 29.11 22.04 -2.84
C ALA A 565 28.63 20.61 -3.13
N SER A 566 27.49 20.22 -2.57
CA SER A 566 26.86 18.90 -2.74
C SER A 566 26.14 18.75 -4.07
N ALA A 567 25.71 19.84 -4.71
CA ALA A 567 25.06 19.83 -6.02
C ALA A 567 26.04 19.66 -7.21
N ARG A 568 27.36 19.68 -6.99
CA ARG A 568 28.35 19.57 -8.07
C ARG A 568 28.38 18.15 -8.60
N THR A 569 28.13 17.97 -9.88
CA THR A 569 28.47 16.73 -10.59
C THR A 569 29.96 16.73 -10.88
N GLU A 570 30.68 15.68 -10.50
CA GLU A 570 32.06 15.50 -10.97
C GLU A 570 32.02 15.37 -12.50
N GLY A 571 32.66 16.32 -13.18
CA GLY A 571 32.68 16.43 -14.64
C GLY A 571 33.70 15.55 -15.35
#